data_AF-A0A8C2A1E6-F1
#
_entry.id   AF-A0A8C2A1E6-F1
#
_cell.length_a   1.000
_cell.length_b   1.000
_cell.length_c   1.000
_cell.angle_alpha   90.00
_cell.angle_beta   90.00
_cell.angle_gamma   90.00
#
_symmetry.space_group_name_H-M   'P 1'
#
loop_
_entity.id
_entity.type
_entity.pdbx_description
1 polymer ?
#
loop_
_entity_poly.entity_id
_entity_poly.type
_entity_poly.pdbx_seq_one_letter_code
_entity_poly.pdbx_strand_id
1 'polypeptide(L)'
;MGVGADNKSVSTSAKFTLQQLEEEKEEVELDKMTPGSAEAMRLAKADPQSTESRELWGRRLEFVLASIGYAVGLGNVWRFPYLCYRSGGGAFLIPYLIMLFLCGIPLLFMEFTVGQYTRLGPVHALAKICPLFKGVGLATVVISYVLCTYYNVLMTWALYYLLHSFSPSLPWQSCNNTWNAVGNCSTGFPGNATHLQSASQQFFDHKVLEVTTGIEHAGGIRWELFGLLVLAWAIVYLCIFKGVKSTGKVVYFTATFPYFILFALLINNVQLPGAKDGILFFLMPNWSKLLEVQVWVNAAAQIFNSIGISFGSMISMASYNKFNNNILRDTFIVCLANSATSIVAGFVIFSAIGYMAHIHNLPVDDIATDGPGLVFVVYPEVFSTMPFSQLWAPLFFIMLLCLGLDSQFAMVEVAVTFIMDGFGKKILPIFKRKELIVLAVCSFGFLLGIPHITRYCVLTVEILRLSIMVEKMLGKKPNLFFRVCWQFLSPMLVLGILISSIFQYTPARYGKSYTYPFWAEVVGWFISLVSIIWIPLGALHELWTTEGSMLQVCTVHKHSLYQYLFCFSMSK
;
A
#
# COMPACT_ATOMS: atom_id res chain seq x y z
N MET A 1 -63.10 -19.34 9.03
CA MET A 1 -61.69 -18.89 9.01
C MET A 1 -60.82 -20.10 8.74
N GLY A 2 -59.83 -20.00 7.85
CA GLY A 2 -58.98 -21.13 7.45
C GLY A 2 -58.76 -21.17 5.94
N VAL A 3 -57.72 -20.48 5.47
CA VAL A 3 -57.12 -20.71 4.16
C VAL A 3 -55.72 -21.25 4.42
N GLY A 4 -55.57 -22.56 4.27
CA GLY A 4 -54.29 -23.25 4.22
C GLY A 4 -53.85 -23.45 2.76
N ALA A 5 -52.56 -23.63 2.53
CA ALA A 5 -51.95 -23.70 1.21
C ALA A 5 -52.33 -24.97 0.42
N ASP A 6 -52.21 -24.92 -0.92
CA ASP A 6 -51.32 -25.87 -1.59
C ASP A 6 -50.92 -25.54 -3.05
N ASN A 7 -49.80 -26.15 -3.46
CA ASN A 7 -49.33 -26.43 -4.83
C ASN A 7 -48.99 -25.31 -5.85
N LYS A 8 -47.68 -25.13 -6.07
CA LYS A 8 -47.09 -24.92 -7.42
C LYS A 8 -45.90 -25.86 -7.65
N SER A 9 -46.19 -27.08 -8.08
CA SER A 9 -45.20 -28.01 -8.64
C SER A 9 -44.95 -27.70 -10.12
N VAL A 10 -43.85 -27.00 -10.42
CA VAL A 10 -43.41 -26.82 -11.81
C VAL A 10 -42.84 -28.15 -12.31
N SER A 11 -43.50 -28.76 -13.28
CA SER A 11 -43.10 -30.04 -13.91
C SER A 11 -41.64 -30.02 -14.38
N THR A 12 -40.92 -31.12 -14.11
CA THR A 12 -39.54 -31.34 -14.55
C THR A 12 -39.37 -31.18 -16.07
N SER A 13 -40.39 -31.54 -16.84
CA SER A 13 -40.40 -31.37 -18.30
C SER A 13 -40.33 -29.90 -18.71
N ALA A 14 -41.07 -29.01 -18.04
CA ALA A 14 -41.06 -27.57 -18.35
C ALA A 14 -39.71 -26.91 -18.04
N LYS A 15 -38.96 -27.40 -17.04
CA LYS A 15 -37.59 -26.96 -16.78
C LYS A 15 -36.63 -27.38 -17.90
N PHE A 16 -36.75 -28.63 -18.37
CA PHE A 16 -35.92 -29.15 -19.45
C PHE A 16 -36.13 -28.37 -20.76
N THR A 17 -37.39 -28.08 -21.12
CA THR A 17 -37.71 -27.28 -22.31
C THR A 17 -37.20 -25.83 -22.21
N LEU A 18 -37.26 -25.20 -21.03
CA LEU A 18 -36.69 -23.86 -20.83
C LEU A 18 -35.16 -23.87 -20.97
N GLN A 19 -34.50 -24.91 -20.46
CA GLN A 19 -33.06 -25.06 -20.53
C GLN A 19 -32.58 -25.24 -21.99
N GLN A 20 -33.30 -26.04 -22.79
CA GLN A 20 -33.04 -26.17 -24.23
C GLN A 20 -33.24 -24.85 -25.01
N LEU A 21 -34.25 -24.06 -24.65
CA LEU A 21 -34.51 -22.74 -25.24
C LEU A 21 -33.49 -21.66 -24.82
N GLU A 22 -32.81 -21.84 -23.69
CA GLU A 22 -31.67 -21.01 -23.28
C GLU A 22 -30.39 -21.43 -24.02
N GLU A 23 -30.16 -22.74 -24.21
CA GLU A 23 -29.03 -23.28 -25.00
C GLU A 23 -29.11 -22.87 -26.49
N GLU A 24 -30.27 -22.99 -27.14
CA GLU A 24 -30.46 -22.52 -28.54
C GLU A 24 -30.23 -21.00 -28.67
N LYS A 25 -30.63 -20.21 -27.66
CA LYS A 25 -30.37 -18.76 -27.66
C LYS A 25 -28.89 -18.44 -27.50
N GLU A 26 -28.16 -19.18 -26.65
CA GLU A 26 -26.72 -19.01 -26.50
C GLU A 26 -25.97 -19.39 -27.78
N GLU A 27 -26.32 -20.47 -28.49
CA GLU A 27 -25.70 -20.78 -29.78
C GLU A 27 -25.92 -19.67 -30.82
N VAL A 28 -27.14 -19.12 -30.89
CA VAL A 28 -27.50 -18.00 -31.78
C VAL A 28 -26.84 -16.66 -31.36
N GLU A 29 -26.36 -16.52 -30.12
CA GLU A 29 -25.46 -15.41 -29.75
C GLU A 29 -23.98 -15.71 -30.04
N LEU A 30 -23.56 -16.97 -29.87
CA LEU A 30 -22.17 -17.39 -30.10
C LEU A 30 -21.76 -17.27 -31.57
N ASP A 31 -22.66 -17.62 -32.50
CA ASP A 31 -22.48 -17.46 -33.95
C ASP A 31 -22.41 -15.98 -34.40
N LYS A 32 -22.83 -15.03 -33.56
CA LYS A 32 -22.69 -13.59 -33.81
C LYS A 32 -21.39 -13.00 -33.26
N MET A 33 -20.62 -13.78 -32.50
CA MET A 33 -19.35 -13.33 -31.93
C MET A 33 -18.20 -13.49 -32.91
N THR A 34 -17.14 -12.69 -32.74
CA THR A 34 -15.88 -12.92 -33.45
C THR A 34 -15.27 -14.27 -33.01
N PRO A 35 -14.55 -15.00 -33.89
CA PRO A 35 -14.05 -16.35 -33.58
C PRO A 35 -13.27 -16.45 -32.27
N GLY A 36 -12.39 -15.49 -31.98
CA GLY A 36 -11.62 -15.46 -30.73
C GLY A 36 -12.45 -15.23 -29.46
N SER A 37 -13.63 -14.59 -29.58
CA SER A 37 -14.58 -14.41 -28.46
C SER A 37 -15.42 -15.67 -28.24
N ALA A 38 -15.83 -16.35 -29.32
CA ALA A 38 -16.52 -17.64 -29.23
C ALA A 38 -15.61 -18.73 -28.64
N GLU A 39 -14.34 -18.79 -29.07
CA GLU A 39 -13.30 -19.68 -28.54
C GLU A 39 -13.10 -19.45 -27.03
N ALA A 40 -12.98 -18.19 -26.60
CA ALA A 40 -12.82 -17.83 -25.18
C ALA A 40 -14.04 -18.20 -24.33
N MET A 41 -15.26 -18.04 -24.86
CA MET A 41 -16.51 -18.45 -24.19
C MET A 41 -16.60 -19.98 -24.04
N ARG A 42 -16.20 -20.73 -25.08
CA ARG A 42 -16.14 -22.21 -25.05
C ARG A 42 -15.08 -22.70 -24.07
N LEU A 43 -13.89 -22.09 -24.05
CA LEU A 43 -12.83 -22.38 -23.07
C LEU A 43 -13.25 -22.07 -21.62
N ALA A 44 -14.08 -21.03 -21.40
CA ALA A 44 -14.63 -20.73 -20.08
C ALA A 44 -15.67 -21.75 -19.61
N LYS A 45 -16.49 -22.31 -20.51
CA LYS A 45 -17.45 -23.40 -20.20
C LYS A 45 -16.77 -24.78 -20.05
N ALA A 46 -15.60 -25.00 -20.64
CA ALA A 46 -14.90 -26.29 -20.61
C ALA A 46 -14.25 -26.64 -19.26
N ASP A 47 -14.25 -25.73 -18.27
CA ASP A 47 -13.89 -26.01 -16.88
C ASP A 47 -15.16 -26.16 -16.00
N PRO A 48 -15.54 -27.38 -15.60
CA PRO A 48 -16.74 -27.63 -14.79
C PRO A 48 -16.68 -27.04 -13.36
N GLN A 49 -15.56 -26.44 -12.96
CA GLN A 49 -15.36 -25.94 -11.60
C GLN A 49 -15.82 -24.48 -11.40
N SER A 50 -16.44 -23.86 -12.40
CA SER A 50 -16.60 -22.39 -12.53
C SER A 50 -17.99 -21.80 -12.21
N THR A 51 -18.86 -22.53 -11.49
CA THR A 51 -20.27 -22.16 -11.23
C THR A 51 -20.56 -21.00 -10.26
N GLU A 52 -19.56 -20.21 -9.84
CA GLU A 52 -19.76 -18.91 -9.20
C GLU A 52 -19.06 -17.80 -9.98
N SER A 53 -19.84 -16.87 -10.55
CA SER A 53 -19.30 -15.72 -11.26
C SER A 53 -18.64 -14.75 -10.28
N ARG A 54 -17.29 -14.69 -10.26
CA ARG A 54 -16.53 -13.72 -9.45
C ARG A 54 -17.12 -12.32 -9.56
N GLU A 55 -17.29 -11.67 -8.41
CA GLU A 55 -17.85 -10.32 -8.31
C GLU A 55 -17.10 -9.29 -9.19
N LEU A 56 -17.79 -8.19 -9.52
CA LEU A 56 -17.25 -7.12 -10.35
C LEU A 56 -17.41 -5.76 -9.65
N TRP A 57 -16.49 -4.83 -9.91
CA TRP A 57 -16.68 -3.41 -9.59
C TRP A 57 -18.01 -2.89 -10.16
N GLY A 58 -18.70 -2.01 -9.43
CA GLY A 58 -19.98 -1.45 -9.87
C GLY A 58 -19.81 -0.45 -11.02
N ARG A 59 -18.74 0.34 -11.01
CA ARG A 59 -18.31 1.23 -12.11
C ARG A 59 -16.79 1.20 -12.26
N ARG A 60 -16.27 1.44 -13.46
CA ARG A 60 -14.81 1.57 -13.72
C ARG A 60 -14.16 2.62 -12.82
N LEU A 61 -14.85 3.72 -12.54
CA LEU A 61 -14.35 4.77 -11.65
C LEU A 61 -14.06 4.26 -10.23
N GLU A 62 -14.78 3.24 -9.75
CA GLU A 62 -14.57 2.65 -8.43
C GLU A 62 -13.25 1.88 -8.37
N PHE A 63 -12.91 1.13 -9.43
CA PHE A 63 -11.60 0.48 -9.59
C PHE A 63 -10.46 1.52 -9.66
N VAL A 64 -10.64 2.58 -10.47
CA VAL A 64 -9.62 3.62 -10.65
C VAL A 64 -9.40 4.41 -9.35
N LEU A 65 -10.46 4.80 -8.64
CA LEU A 65 -10.34 5.48 -7.36
C LEU A 65 -9.75 4.58 -6.27
N ALA A 66 -10.13 3.30 -6.20
CA ALA A 66 -9.50 2.34 -5.28
C ALA A 66 -7.99 2.18 -5.56
N SER A 67 -7.61 2.13 -6.84
CA SER A 67 -6.21 2.03 -7.26
C SER A 67 -5.41 3.31 -7.00
N ILE A 68 -6.03 4.48 -7.18
CA ILE A 68 -5.44 5.78 -6.82
C ILE A 68 -5.28 5.87 -5.30
N GLY A 69 -6.30 5.54 -4.51
CA GLY A 69 -6.24 5.59 -3.05
C GLY A 69 -5.17 4.67 -2.48
N TYR A 70 -5.05 3.45 -3.02
CA TYR A 70 -3.99 2.52 -2.61
C TYR A 70 -2.57 3.03 -2.96
N ALA A 71 -2.36 3.62 -4.14
CA ALA A 71 -1.07 4.19 -4.53
C ALA A 71 -0.75 5.51 -3.79
N VAL A 72 -1.77 6.32 -3.50
CA VAL A 72 -1.65 7.61 -2.81
C VAL A 72 -1.76 7.37 -1.31
N GLY A 73 -0.68 6.83 -0.74
CA GLY A 73 -0.57 6.58 0.69
C GLY A 73 0.17 7.69 1.46
N LEU A 74 0.40 7.45 2.75
CA LEU A 74 1.21 8.32 3.63
C LEU A 74 2.61 8.61 3.05
N GLY A 75 3.19 7.67 2.29
CA GLY A 75 4.47 7.80 1.58
C GLY A 75 4.57 9.03 0.67
N ASN A 76 3.47 9.46 0.07
CA ASN A 76 3.39 10.62 -0.83
C ASN A 76 3.54 11.93 -0.05
N VAL A 77 3.06 11.95 1.21
CA VAL A 77 3.08 13.12 2.09
C VAL A 77 4.40 13.21 2.86
N TRP A 78 4.88 12.12 3.46
CA TRP A 78 5.97 12.20 4.44
C TRP A 78 7.36 11.72 3.97
N ARG A 79 7.47 11.18 2.76
CA ARG A 79 8.71 10.57 2.26
C ARG A 79 9.13 11.18 0.94
N PHE A 80 8.22 11.29 -0.04
CA PHE A 80 8.56 11.93 -1.32
C PHE A 80 9.12 13.36 -1.15
N PRO A 81 8.51 14.26 -0.35
CA PRO A 81 8.99 15.64 -0.25
C PRO A 81 10.41 15.71 0.34
N TYR A 82 10.62 15.03 1.47
CA TYR A 82 11.93 14.93 2.11
C TYR A 82 12.98 14.33 1.15
N LEU A 83 12.63 13.25 0.45
CA LEU A 83 13.54 12.56 -0.47
C LEU A 83 13.91 13.43 -1.66
N CYS A 84 12.95 14.21 -2.18
CA CYS A 84 13.16 15.18 -3.25
C CYS A 84 14.17 16.24 -2.83
N TYR A 85 13.96 16.90 -1.69
CA TYR A 85 14.92 17.82 -1.08
C TYR A 85 16.31 17.18 -0.92
N ARG A 86 16.43 16.12 -0.12
CA ARG A 86 17.71 15.48 0.24
C ARG A 86 18.47 14.92 -0.97
N SER A 87 17.78 14.58 -2.04
CA SER A 87 18.36 13.99 -3.27
C SER A 87 18.60 15.03 -4.38
N GLY A 88 18.61 16.34 -4.07
CA GLY A 88 18.98 17.42 -4.98
C GLY A 88 17.86 18.39 -5.37
N GLY A 89 16.82 18.50 -4.53
CA GLY A 89 15.66 19.38 -4.78
C GLY A 89 14.97 19.06 -6.10
N GLY A 90 14.67 20.08 -6.91
CA GLY A 90 14.02 19.93 -8.20
C GLY A 90 14.78 19.05 -9.20
N ALA A 91 16.09 18.85 -9.02
CA ALA A 91 16.87 17.93 -9.86
C ALA A 91 16.39 16.47 -9.69
N PHE A 92 15.93 16.06 -8.49
CA PHE A 92 15.43 14.71 -8.20
C PHE A 92 14.20 14.33 -9.03
N LEU A 93 13.44 15.30 -9.52
CA LEU A 93 12.29 15.04 -10.38
C LEU A 93 12.69 14.34 -11.69
N ILE A 94 13.92 14.54 -12.17
CA ILE A 94 14.45 13.88 -13.38
C ILE A 94 14.57 12.35 -13.17
N PRO A 95 15.40 11.83 -12.22
CA PRO A 95 15.47 10.40 -11.98
C PRO A 95 14.14 9.81 -11.49
N TYR A 96 13.33 10.56 -10.73
CA TYR A 96 11.99 10.12 -10.31
C TYR A 96 11.05 9.87 -11.49
N LEU A 97 10.91 10.83 -12.41
CA LEU A 97 10.05 10.67 -13.60
C LEU A 97 10.61 9.63 -14.58
N ILE A 98 11.94 9.53 -14.71
CA ILE A 98 12.57 8.46 -15.51
C ILE A 98 12.21 7.08 -14.93
N MET A 99 12.32 6.89 -13.61
CA MET A 99 11.92 5.63 -12.95
C MET A 99 10.40 5.36 -13.02
N LEU A 100 9.57 6.41 -13.01
CA LEU A 100 8.13 6.28 -13.25
C LEU A 100 7.83 5.71 -14.63
N PHE A 101 8.40 6.28 -15.70
CA PHE A 101 8.13 5.83 -17.07
C PHE A 101 8.79 4.49 -17.41
N LEU A 102 9.97 4.21 -16.87
CA LEU A 102 10.76 3.03 -17.23
C LEU A 102 10.51 1.81 -16.33
N CYS A 103 10.07 2.02 -15.08
CA CYS A 103 9.78 0.93 -14.13
C CYS A 103 8.34 0.99 -13.59
N GLY A 104 7.90 2.14 -13.08
CA GLY A 104 6.59 2.29 -12.43
C GLY A 104 5.39 1.91 -13.32
N ILE A 105 5.20 2.64 -14.43
CA ILE A 105 4.11 2.41 -15.38
C ILE A 105 4.16 0.99 -15.98
N PRO A 106 5.32 0.48 -16.48
CA PRO A 106 5.39 -0.88 -17.01
C PRO A 106 5.04 -1.96 -15.97
N LEU A 107 5.51 -1.86 -14.73
CA LEU A 107 5.25 -2.89 -13.71
C LEU A 107 3.80 -2.85 -13.20
N LEU A 108 3.21 -1.67 -13.01
CA LEU A 108 1.78 -1.57 -12.67
C LEU A 108 0.89 -2.12 -13.81
N PHE A 109 1.23 -1.85 -15.07
CA PHE A 109 0.52 -2.41 -16.22
C PHE A 109 0.56 -3.95 -16.22
N MET A 110 1.71 -4.54 -15.88
CA MET A 110 1.86 -5.98 -15.73
C MET A 110 0.94 -6.54 -14.65
N GLU A 111 0.91 -5.96 -13.44
CA GLU A 111 0.05 -6.44 -12.35
C GLU A 111 -1.45 -6.32 -12.67
N PHE A 112 -1.89 -5.21 -13.26
CA PHE A 112 -3.26 -5.05 -13.73
C PHE A 112 -3.62 -6.07 -14.83
N THR A 113 -2.69 -6.36 -15.75
CA THR A 113 -2.91 -7.38 -16.79
C THR A 113 -3.06 -8.76 -16.18
N VAL A 114 -2.16 -9.15 -15.27
CA VAL A 114 -2.21 -10.46 -14.58
C VAL A 114 -3.51 -10.62 -13.79
N GLY A 115 -3.91 -9.61 -13.01
CA GLY A 115 -5.16 -9.66 -12.25
C GLY A 115 -6.39 -9.78 -13.15
N GLN A 116 -6.57 -8.85 -14.09
CA GLN A 116 -7.77 -8.82 -14.94
C GLN A 116 -7.87 -10.03 -15.88
N TYR A 117 -6.74 -10.53 -16.40
CA TYR A 117 -6.75 -11.70 -17.30
C TYR A 117 -7.02 -13.00 -16.55
N THR A 118 -6.36 -13.23 -15.41
CA THR A 118 -6.55 -14.49 -14.66
C THR A 118 -7.84 -14.53 -13.86
N ARG A 119 -8.38 -13.36 -13.46
CA ARG A 119 -9.49 -13.19 -12.51
C ARG A 119 -9.26 -13.93 -11.19
N LEU A 120 -8.01 -13.93 -10.73
CA LEU A 120 -7.54 -14.57 -9.51
C LEU A 120 -6.63 -13.61 -8.71
N GLY A 121 -6.52 -13.82 -7.41
CA GLY A 121 -5.54 -13.17 -6.54
C GLY A 121 -4.11 -13.67 -6.78
N PRO A 122 -3.10 -13.00 -6.21
CA PRO A 122 -1.70 -13.13 -6.62
C PRO A 122 -1.15 -14.56 -6.57
N VAL A 123 -1.51 -15.38 -5.58
CA VAL A 123 -1.05 -16.78 -5.48
C VAL A 123 -1.52 -17.62 -6.66
N HIS A 124 -2.83 -17.65 -6.90
CA HIS A 124 -3.44 -18.49 -7.94
C HIS A 124 -3.21 -17.89 -9.34
N ALA A 125 -3.16 -16.56 -9.46
CA ALA A 125 -2.82 -15.87 -10.70
C ALA A 125 -1.39 -16.20 -11.17
N LEU A 126 -0.39 -16.08 -10.29
CA LEU A 126 0.99 -16.41 -10.63
C LEU A 126 1.16 -17.92 -10.87
N ALA A 127 0.55 -18.78 -10.06
CA ALA A 127 0.56 -20.22 -10.28
C ALA A 127 -0.04 -20.64 -11.65
N LYS A 128 -1.12 -19.97 -12.08
CA LYS A 128 -1.77 -20.22 -13.40
C LYS A 128 -0.90 -19.79 -14.59
N ILE A 129 0.01 -18.84 -14.40
CA ILE A 129 0.99 -18.41 -15.41
C ILE A 129 2.24 -19.32 -15.37
N CYS A 130 2.77 -19.58 -14.17
CA CYS A 130 3.87 -20.49 -13.92
C CYS A 130 3.73 -21.10 -12.51
N PRO A 131 3.50 -22.42 -12.38
CA PRO A 131 3.31 -23.05 -11.07
C PRO A 131 4.49 -22.84 -10.10
N LEU A 132 5.73 -22.76 -10.62
CA LEU A 132 6.93 -22.45 -9.85
C LEU A 132 6.87 -21.08 -9.12
N PHE A 133 6.08 -20.12 -9.63
CA PHE A 133 5.91 -18.79 -9.04
C PHE A 133 4.75 -18.69 -8.03
N LYS A 134 4.09 -19.81 -7.71
CA LYS A 134 3.12 -19.91 -6.60
C LYS A 134 3.70 -19.44 -5.27
N GLY A 135 4.98 -19.75 -5.01
CA GLY A 135 5.73 -19.26 -3.85
C GLY A 135 5.91 -17.74 -3.81
N VAL A 136 6.16 -17.12 -4.97
CA VAL A 136 6.23 -15.64 -5.11
C VAL A 136 4.90 -15.00 -4.76
N GLY A 137 3.79 -15.57 -5.27
CA GLY A 137 2.45 -15.12 -4.91
C GLY A 137 2.19 -15.21 -3.42
N LEU A 138 2.57 -16.32 -2.77
CA LEU A 138 2.38 -16.50 -1.33
C LEU A 138 3.22 -15.49 -0.51
N ALA A 139 4.46 -15.23 -0.92
CA ALA A 139 5.28 -14.17 -0.34
C ALA A 139 4.65 -12.77 -0.50
N THR A 140 3.95 -12.48 -1.61
CA THR A 140 3.20 -11.21 -1.73
C THR A 140 2.09 -11.09 -0.69
N VAL A 141 1.32 -12.17 -0.43
CA VAL A 141 0.27 -12.18 0.59
C VAL A 141 0.85 -11.96 1.99
N VAL A 142 1.92 -12.69 2.34
CA VAL A 142 2.56 -12.59 3.67
C VAL A 142 3.11 -11.19 3.92
N ILE A 143 3.85 -10.60 2.96
CA ILE A 143 4.41 -9.25 3.09
C ILE A 143 3.30 -8.21 3.29
N SER A 144 2.25 -8.26 2.45
CA SER A 144 1.14 -7.31 2.54
C SER A 144 0.37 -7.46 3.85
N TYR A 145 0.29 -8.66 4.41
CA TYR A 145 -0.37 -8.89 5.69
C TYR A 145 0.48 -8.40 6.89
N VAL A 146 1.80 -8.55 6.85
CA VAL A 146 2.70 -7.96 7.85
C VAL A 146 2.63 -6.43 7.81
N LEU A 147 2.66 -5.83 6.61
CA LEU A 147 2.49 -4.38 6.43
C LEU A 147 1.11 -3.88 6.90
N CYS A 148 0.06 -4.66 6.70
CA CYS A 148 -1.28 -4.36 7.18
C CYS A 148 -1.33 -4.16 8.71
N THR A 149 -0.64 -5.00 9.50
CA THR A 149 -0.58 -4.81 10.97
C THR A 149 0.09 -3.49 11.35
N TYR A 150 1.22 -3.16 10.71
CA TYR A 150 1.97 -1.92 10.94
C TYR A 150 1.19 -0.66 10.53
N TYR A 151 0.63 -0.62 9.32
CA TYR A 151 -0.09 0.55 8.84
C TYR A 151 -1.30 0.90 9.70
N ASN A 152 -1.86 -0.06 10.44
CA ASN A 152 -3.04 0.18 11.28
C ASN A 152 -2.66 0.88 12.61
N VAL A 153 -1.41 0.74 13.04
CA VAL A 153 -0.82 1.51 14.15
C VAL A 153 -0.69 2.98 13.74
N LEU A 154 -0.29 3.26 12.50
CA LEU A 154 -0.24 4.63 11.96
C LEU A 154 -1.64 5.28 11.93
N MET A 155 -2.67 4.51 11.57
CA MET A 155 -4.07 4.99 11.67
C MET A 155 -4.51 5.18 13.12
N THR A 156 -4.09 4.30 14.04
CA THR A 156 -4.32 4.43 15.48
C THR A 156 -3.74 5.75 16.02
N TRP A 157 -2.53 6.13 15.60
CA TRP A 157 -1.93 7.42 15.94
C TRP A 157 -2.70 8.59 15.31
N ALA A 158 -3.05 8.52 14.03
CA ALA A 158 -3.85 9.57 13.39
C ALA A 158 -5.26 9.74 14.02
N LEU A 159 -5.90 8.66 14.50
CA LEU A 159 -7.12 8.74 15.32
C LEU A 159 -6.85 9.40 16.67
N TYR A 160 -5.74 9.09 17.34
CA TYR A 160 -5.37 9.71 18.63
C TYR A 160 -5.24 11.23 18.48
N TYR A 161 -4.49 11.68 17.48
CA TYR A 161 -4.30 13.10 17.19
C TYR A 161 -5.61 13.78 16.73
N LEU A 162 -6.43 13.12 15.89
CA LEU A 162 -7.73 13.64 15.47
C LEU A 162 -8.65 13.91 16.68
N LEU A 163 -8.81 12.94 17.58
CA LEU A 163 -9.67 13.11 18.76
C LEU A 163 -9.18 14.23 19.67
N HIS A 164 -7.86 14.35 19.87
CA HIS A 164 -7.26 15.42 20.66
C HIS A 164 -7.31 16.80 19.97
N SER A 165 -7.45 16.84 18.64
CA SER A 165 -7.59 18.08 17.85
C SER A 165 -8.94 18.80 18.06
N PHE A 166 -9.89 18.21 18.79
CA PHE A 166 -11.15 18.86 19.18
C PHE A 166 -11.09 19.51 20.58
N SER A 167 -9.91 19.53 21.20
CA SER A 167 -9.67 20.20 22.48
C SER A 167 -9.62 21.73 22.30
N PRO A 168 -10.05 22.57 23.27
CA PRO A 168 -10.04 24.04 23.11
C PRO A 168 -8.67 24.66 22.77
N SER A 169 -7.59 24.03 23.25
CA SER A 169 -6.21 24.27 22.82
C SER A 169 -5.57 22.95 22.40
N LEU A 170 -4.64 22.98 21.45
CA LEU A 170 -3.97 21.76 20.97
C LEU A 170 -3.00 21.24 22.05
N PRO A 171 -3.08 19.96 22.49
CA PRO A 171 -2.25 19.47 23.60
C PRO A 171 -0.74 19.59 23.41
N TRP A 172 -0.27 19.54 22.16
CA TRP A 172 1.13 19.68 21.76
C TRP A 172 1.61 21.14 21.63
N GLN A 173 0.75 22.14 21.91
CA GLN A 173 1.08 23.57 21.77
C GLN A 173 1.98 24.12 22.90
N SER A 174 2.03 23.49 24.07
CA SER A 174 2.73 24.07 25.23
C SER A 174 3.47 23.06 26.10
N CYS A 175 4.51 23.57 26.78
CA CYS A 175 5.26 22.82 27.77
C CYS A 175 4.54 22.65 29.12
N ASN A 176 3.35 23.23 29.33
CA ASN A 176 2.63 23.18 30.60
C ASN A 176 1.63 22.00 30.67
N ASN A 177 2.13 20.76 30.58
CA ASN A 177 1.34 19.54 30.66
C ASN A 177 2.03 18.49 31.55
N THR A 178 1.27 17.52 32.07
CA THR A 178 1.76 16.50 33.03
C THR A 178 2.81 15.54 32.49
N TRP A 179 2.95 15.43 31.16
CA TRP A 179 3.94 14.57 30.49
C TRP A 179 5.22 15.30 30.08
N ASN A 180 5.28 16.62 30.24
CA ASN A 180 6.42 17.41 29.79
C ASN A 180 7.53 17.43 30.85
N ALA A 181 8.76 17.23 30.42
CA ALA A 181 9.95 17.36 31.25
C ALA A 181 10.28 18.84 31.43
N VAL A 182 9.94 19.41 32.60
CA VAL A 182 10.00 20.86 32.90
C VAL A 182 11.37 21.49 32.63
N GLY A 183 12.46 20.73 32.71
CA GLY A 183 13.82 21.23 32.40
C GLY A 183 14.26 21.12 30.93
N ASN A 184 13.60 20.28 30.13
CA ASN A 184 14.06 19.91 28.77
C ASN A 184 13.03 20.24 27.66
N CYS A 185 11.95 20.96 27.98
CA CYS A 185 10.87 21.29 27.04
C CYS A 185 11.00 22.71 26.48
N SER A 186 10.83 22.87 25.17
CA SER A 186 10.76 24.14 24.45
C SER A 186 9.40 24.31 23.76
N THR A 187 8.84 25.52 23.81
CA THR A 187 7.73 25.90 22.93
C THR A 187 8.31 26.30 21.57
N GLY A 188 8.05 25.52 20.52
CA GLY A 188 8.76 25.63 19.25
C GLY A 188 10.05 24.80 19.19
N PHE A 189 10.67 24.79 18.01
CA PHE A 189 11.91 24.06 17.76
C PHE A 189 13.10 24.70 18.47
N PRO A 190 13.92 23.93 19.22
CA PRO A 190 15.03 24.46 20.02
C PRO A 190 16.32 24.75 19.23
N GLY A 191 16.33 24.52 17.92
CA GLY A 191 17.51 24.72 17.06
C GLY A 191 18.74 23.95 17.56
N ASN A 192 19.85 24.67 17.75
CA ASN A 192 21.13 24.11 18.19
C ASN A 192 21.16 23.59 19.64
N ALA A 193 20.12 23.83 20.46
CA ALA A 193 20.09 23.40 21.85
C ALA A 193 19.74 21.91 22.00
N THR A 194 20.74 21.03 21.84
CA THR A 194 20.58 19.56 21.85
C THR A 194 20.03 18.94 23.14
N HIS A 195 19.90 19.72 24.22
CA HIS A 195 19.31 19.29 25.49
C HIS A 195 17.79 19.53 25.58
N LEU A 196 17.23 20.30 24.65
CA LEU A 196 15.81 20.62 24.59
C LEU A 196 15.10 19.78 23.51
N GLN A 197 13.83 19.49 23.75
CA GLN A 197 12.89 18.94 22.78
C GLN A 197 11.67 19.86 22.66
N SER A 198 11.03 19.91 21.49
CA SER A 198 9.79 20.68 21.32
C SER A 198 8.63 20.06 22.11
N ALA A 199 7.63 20.87 22.46
CA ALA A 199 6.40 20.40 23.09
C ALA A 199 5.67 19.33 22.24
N SER A 200 5.72 19.44 20.92
CA SER A 200 5.26 18.41 19.98
C SER A 200 6.04 17.08 20.06
N GLN A 201 7.37 17.13 20.19
CA GLN A 201 8.19 15.93 20.31
C GLN A 201 7.93 15.23 21.65
N GLN A 202 7.87 15.98 22.76
CA GLN A 202 7.53 15.41 24.07
C GLN A 202 6.09 14.89 24.14
N PHE A 203 5.14 15.53 23.46
CA PHE A 203 3.79 14.98 23.33
C PHE A 203 3.81 13.61 22.63
N PHE A 204 4.54 13.48 21.52
CA PHE A 204 4.66 12.20 20.83
C PHE A 204 5.37 11.15 21.69
N ASP A 205 6.60 11.42 22.14
CA ASP A 205 7.43 10.44 22.86
C ASP A 205 6.88 10.10 24.25
N HIS A 206 6.47 11.08 25.06
CA HIS A 206 6.08 10.87 26.45
C HIS A 206 4.57 10.62 26.65
N LYS A 207 3.68 11.22 25.83
CA LYS A 207 2.22 11.08 26.02
C LYS A 207 1.56 10.12 25.05
N VAL A 208 1.86 10.17 23.75
CA VAL A 208 1.27 9.23 22.79
C VAL A 208 1.89 7.85 23.02
N LEU A 209 3.23 7.78 22.93
CA LEU A 209 3.98 6.53 22.88
C LEU A 209 4.39 5.98 24.26
N GLU A 210 4.75 6.85 25.21
CA GLU A 210 5.39 6.51 26.50
C GLU A 210 6.66 5.65 26.31
N VAL A 211 7.58 6.11 25.47
CA VAL A 211 8.81 5.40 25.08
C VAL A 211 9.68 5.05 26.30
N THR A 212 10.14 3.79 26.37
CA THR A 212 11.02 3.30 27.46
C THR A 212 12.51 3.38 27.10
N THR A 213 13.38 3.27 28.10
CA THR A 213 14.84 3.47 27.97
C THR A 213 15.59 2.40 27.19
N GLY A 214 14.97 1.27 26.86
CA GLY A 214 15.61 0.18 26.11
C GLY A 214 14.71 -1.04 25.93
N ILE A 215 15.12 -1.93 25.02
CA ILE A 215 14.33 -3.10 24.57
C ILE A 215 13.98 -4.06 25.71
N GLU A 216 14.89 -4.19 26.68
CA GLU A 216 14.76 -5.12 27.82
C GLU A 216 13.69 -4.68 28.83
N HIS A 217 13.12 -3.47 28.64
CA HIS A 217 12.05 -2.90 29.47
C HIS A 217 10.84 -2.57 28.59
N ALA A 218 10.20 -3.62 28.06
CA ALA A 218 9.10 -3.51 27.08
C ALA A 218 7.84 -2.75 27.57
N GLY A 219 7.71 -2.54 28.89
CA GLY A 219 6.59 -1.83 29.49
C GLY A 219 5.27 -2.60 29.41
N GLY A 220 4.15 -1.88 29.56
CA GLY A 220 2.79 -2.42 29.45
C GLY A 220 2.10 -2.03 28.14
N ILE A 221 0.86 -2.50 27.96
CA ILE A 221 -0.02 -2.09 26.86
C ILE A 221 -0.58 -0.69 27.16
N ARG A 222 -0.54 0.22 26.18
CA ARG A 222 -1.19 1.53 26.25
C ARG A 222 -2.69 1.38 25.99
N TRP A 223 -3.52 1.32 27.03
CA TRP A 223 -4.97 1.08 26.89
C TRP A 223 -5.72 2.11 26.02
N GLU A 224 -5.28 3.38 26.01
CA GLU A 224 -5.79 4.41 25.08
C GLU A 224 -5.57 3.98 23.62
N LEU A 225 -4.34 3.56 23.27
CA LEU A 225 -4.00 3.09 21.93
C LEU A 225 -4.64 1.73 21.60
N PHE A 226 -4.86 0.86 22.59
CA PHE A 226 -5.60 -0.39 22.41
C PHE A 226 -7.04 -0.15 21.96
N GLY A 227 -7.76 0.75 22.65
CA GLY A 227 -9.13 1.12 22.27
C GLY A 227 -9.20 1.73 20.86
N LEU A 228 -8.21 2.57 20.51
CA LEU A 228 -8.13 3.16 19.17
C LEU A 228 -7.70 2.17 18.08
N LEU A 229 -6.89 1.16 18.40
CA LEU A 229 -6.55 0.08 17.47
C LEU A 229 -7.77 -0.79 17.18
N VAL A 230 -8.60 -1.10 18.19
CA VAL A 230 -9.90 -1.74 17.99
C VAL A 230 -10.81 -0.89 17.09
N LEU A 231 -10.88 0.42 17.34
CA LEU A 231 -11.66 1.35 16.51
C LEU A 231 -11.14 1.40 15.06
N ALA A 232 -9.82 1.43 14.86
CA ALA A 232 -9.21 1.46 13.54
C ALA A 232 -9.51 0.18 12.74
N TRP A 233 -9.39 -1.00 13.35
CA TRP A 233 -9.81 -2.27 12.74
C TRP A 233 -11.31 -2.37 12.49
N ALA A 234 -12.15 -1.80 13.37
CA ALA A 234 -13.59 -1.72 13.15
C ALA A 234 -13.93 -0.83 11.94
N ILE A 235 -13.27 0.32 11.79
CA ILE A 235 -13.41 1.18 10.60
C ILE A 235 -12.98 0.43 9.33
N VAL A 236 -11.81 -0.22 9.33
CA VAL A 236 -11.35 -1.03 8.19
C VAL A 236 -12.41 -2.07 7.82
N TYR A 237 -12.86 -2.88 8.79
CA TYR A 237 -13.89 -3.90 8.58
C TYR A 237 -15.18 -3.32 7.99
N LEU A 238 -15.71 -2.23 8.55
CA LEU A 238 -16.92 -1.57 8.05
C LEU A 238 -16.76 -1.02 6.64
N CYS A 239 -15.56 -0.64 6.22
CA CYS A 239 -15.29 -0.23 4.84
C CYS A 239 -15.27 -1.42 3.86
N ILE A 240 -14.78 -2.59 4.27
CA ILE A 240 -14.55 -3.75 3.38
C ILE A 240 -15.53 -4.92 3.52
N PHE A 241 -16.45 -4.93 4.49
CA PHE A 241 -17.25 -6.11 4.85
C PHE A 241 -17.99 -6.79 3.68
N LYS A 242 -18.47 -6.03 2.67
CA LYS A 242 -19.11 -6.59 1.45
C LYS A 242 -18.16 -6.77 0.27
N GLY A 243 -16.84 -6.75 0.50
CA GLY A 243 -15.79 -6.73 -0.52
C GLY A 243 -15.85 -5.46 -1.38
N VAL A 244 -15.44 -5.58 -2.64
CA VAL A 244 -15.38 -4.48 -3.64
C VAL A 244 -16.68 -3.67 -3.80
N LYS A 245 -17.84 -4.23 -3.44
CA LYS A 245 -19.13 -3.52 -3.43
C LYS A 245 -19.25 -2.45 -2.33
N SER A 246 -18.56 -2.63 -1.20
CA SER A 246 -18.47 -1.64 -0.13
C SER A 246 -17.27 -0.71 -0.38
N THR A 247 -16.09 -1.29 -0.62
CA THR A 247 -14.84 -0.54 -0.89
C THR A 247 -15.04 0.45 -2.04
N GLY A 248 -15.67 0.01 -3.14
CA GLY A 248 -15.98 0.85 -4.31
C GLY A 248 -16.97 2.01 -4.04
N LYS A 249 -17.62 2.07 -2.87
CA LYS A 249 -18.40 3.24 -2.43
C LYS A 249 -17.62 4.13 -1.47
N VAL A 250 -16.86 3.54 -0.55
CA VAL A 250 -16.01 4.28 0.40
C VAL A 250 -14.96 5.14 -0.34
N VAL A 251 -14.32 4.59 -1.37
CA VAL A 251 -13.27 5.26 -2.16
C VAL A 251 -13.71 6.58 -2.80
N TYR A 252 -15.01 6.83 -3.02
CA TYR A 252 -15.47 8.13 -3.52
C TYR A 252 -15.19 9.26 -2.53
N PHE A 253 -15.24 8.98 -1.23
CA PHE A 253 -14.86 9.95 -0.20
C PHE A 253 -13.37 9.83 0.11
N THR A 254 -12.90 8.64 0.48
CA THR A 254 -11.55 8.48 1.06
C THR A 254 -10.43 8.74 0.06
N ALA A 255 -10.60 8.40 -1.22
CA ALA A 255 -9.60 8.70 -2.24
C ALA A 255 -9.69 10.15 -2.76
N THR A 256 -10.81 10.88 -2.59
CA THR A 256 -10.96 12.25 -3.14
C THR A 256 -10.79 13.35 -2.09
N PHE A 257 -11.21 13.12 -0.86
CA PHE A 257 -11.14 14.09 0.24
C PHE A 257 -9.70 14.58 0.52
N PRO A 258 -8.64 13.73 0.49
CA PRO A 258 -7.26 14.18 0.61
C PRO A 258 -6.86 15.26 -0.38
N TYR A 259 -7.35 15.21 -1.63
CA TYR A 259 -7.03 16.24 -2.62
C TYR A 259 -7.63 17.60 -2.24
N PHE A 260 -8.88 17.62 -1.75
CA PHE A 260 -9.51 18.84 -1.27
C PHE A 260 -8.71 19.48 -0.12
N ILE A 261 -8.24 18.66 0.83
CA ILE A 261 -7.43 19.13 1.97
C ILE A 261 -6.04 19.59 1.53
N LEU A 262 -5.37 18.87 0.61
CA LEU A 262 -4.08 19.29 0.05
C LEU A 262 -4.20 20.63 -0.68
N PHE A 263 -5.24 20.85 -1.49
CA PHE A 263 -5.45 22.14 -2.16
C PHE A 263 -5.80 23.27 -1.17
N ALA A 264 -6.64 23.01 -0.17
CA ALA A 264 -6.98 24.00 0.85
C ALA A 264 -5.77 24.41 1.71
N LEU A 265 -4.98 23.43 2.17
CA LEU A 265 -3.72 23.67 2.87
C LEU A 265 -2.71 24.39 1.99
N LEU A 266 -2.61 24.05 0.69
CA LEU A 266 -1.70 24.75 -0.22
C LEU A 266 -2.04 26.24 -0.31
N ILE A 267 -3.32 26.58 -0.51
CA ILE A 267 -3.79 27.97 -0.59
C ILE A 267 -3.50 28.74 0.70
N ASN A 268 -3.75 28.13 1.87
CA ASN A 268 -3.43 28.72 3.16
C ASN A 268 -1.91 28.93 3.34
N ASN A 269 -1.12 27.88 3.10
CA ASN A 269 0.30 27.89 3.42
C ASN A 269 1.10 28.87 2.54
N VAL A 270 0.75 29.04 1.25
CA VAL A 270 1.47 30.00 0.38
C VAL A 270 1.21 31.47 0.74
N GLN A 271 0.22 31.75 1.58
CA GLN A 271 -0.07 33.09 2.10
C GLN A 271 0.73 33.42 3.37
N LEU A 272 1.35 32.43 4.01
CA LEU A 272 2.11 32.60 5.24
C LEU A 272 3.52 33.18 4.97
N PRO A 273 4.09 33.96 5.90
CA PRO A 273 5.46 34.46 5.78
C PRO A 273 6.46 33.29 5.70
N GLY A 274 7.56 33.44 4.97
CA GLY A 274 8.58 32.37 4.81
C GLY A 274 8.20 31.18 3.93
N ALA A 275 6.92 31.02 3.53
CA ALA A 275 6.49 29.90 2.72
C ALA A 275 7.21 29.81 1.35
N LYS A 276 7.61 30.96 0.79
CA LYS A 276 8.41 31.04 -0.44
C LYS A 276 9.79 30.39 -0.28
N ASP A 277 10.44 30.58 0.86
CA ASP A 277 11.80 30.08 1.10
C ASP A 277 11.80 28.56 1.21
N GLY A 278 10.79 27.99 1.86
CA GLY A 278 10.57 26.55 1.88
C GLY A 278 10.27 25.95 0.49
N ILE A 279 9.38 26.58 -0.30
CA ILE A 279 9.11 26.13 -1.68
C ILE A 279 10.37 26.22 -2.56
N LEU A 280 11.16 27.28 -2.40
CA LEU A 280 12.43 27.43 -3.10
C LEU A 280 13.39 26.31 -2.68
N PHE A 281 13.48 25.99 -1.40
CA PHE A 281 14.31 24.89 -0.87
C PHE A 281 13.90 23.51 -1.40
N PHE A 282 12.60 23.28 -1.63
CA PHE A 282 12.08 22.07 -2.27
C PHE A 282 12.44 21.96 -3.75
N LEU A 283 12.40 23.07 -4.49
CA LEU A 283 12.56 23.09 -5.95
C LEU A 283 13.98 23.42 -6.46
N MET A 284 14.84 24.03 -5.66
CA MET A 284 16.18 24.44 -6.10
C MET A 284 17.00 23.22 -6.57
N PRO A 285 17.37 23.15 -7.87
CA PRO A 285 18.01 21.96 -8.41
C PRO A 285 19.51 21.95 -8.11
N ASN A 286 19.96 20.92 -7.38
CA ASN A 286 21.40 20.67 -7.20
C ASN A 286 21.87 19.61 -8.22
N TRP A 287 22.41 20.07 -9.35
CA TRP A 287 22.78 19.22 -10.47
C TRP A 287 23.89 18.20 -10.17
N SER A 288 24.79 18.49 -9.21
CA SER A 288 25.87 17.55 -8.84
C SER A 288 25.32 16.26 -8.22
N LYS A 289 24.17 16.33 -7.54
CA LYS A 289 23.50 15.17 -6.94
C LYS A 289 23.06 14.13 -7.97
N LEU A 290 22.84 14.49 -9.23
CA LEU A 290 22.47 13.53 -10.29
C LEU A 290 23.58 12.53 -10.62
N LEU A 291 24.84 12.82 -10.24
CA LEU A 291 25.98 11.92 -10.39
C LEU A 291 26.03 10.85 -9.29
N GLU A 292 25.31 11.03 -8.18
CA GLU A 292 25.28 10.07 -7.07
C GLU A 292 24.30 8.92 -7.38
N VAL A 293 24.81 7.68 -7.46
CA VAL A 293 23.97 6.48 -7.70
C VAL A 293 22.84 6.36 -6.68
N GLN A 294 23.06 6.80 -5.44
CA GLN A 294 22.06 6.78 -4.38
C GLN A 294 20.80 7.60 -4.71
N VAL A 295 20.92 8.67 -5.49
CA VAL A 295 19.78 9.51 -5.92
C VAL A 295 18.85 8.72 -6.87
N TRP A 296 19.43 7.89 -7.74
CA TRP A 296 18.69 7.01 -8.64
C TRP A 296 18.08 5.80 -7.91
N VAL A 297 18.81 5.23 -6.94
CA VAL A 297 18.30 4.18 -6.03
C VAL A 297 17.11 4.70 -5.23
N ASN A 298 17.22 5.91 -4.66
CA ASN A 298 16.16 6.60 -3.93
C ASN A 298 14.92 6.82 -4.81
N ALA A 299 15.10 7.32 -6.03
CA ALA A 299 14.02 7.53 -6.99
C ALA A 299 13.28 6.23 -7.32
N ALA A 300 14.01 5.15 -7.62
CA ALA A 300 13.45 3.84 -7.87
C ALA A 300 12.68 3.29 -6.66
N ALA A 301 13.32 3.27 -5.48
CA ALA A 301 12.69 2.80 -4.24
C ALA A 301 11.40 3.58 -3.93
N GLN A 302 11.37 4.89 -4.14
CA GLN A 302 10.16 5.69 -3.95
C GLN A 302 9.05 5.33 -4.95
N ILE A 303 9.36 5.12 -6.23
CA ILE A 303 8.37 4.71 -7.25
C ILE A 303 7.75 3.35 -6.92
N PHE A 304 8.57 2.35 -6.57
CA PHE A 304 8.08 1.01 -6.22
C PHE A 304 7.20 1.03 -4.97
N ASN A 305 7.65 1.68 -3.89
CA ASN A 305 6.91 1.72 -2.62
C ASN A 305 5.69 2.65 -2.66
N SER A 306 5.70 3.71 -3.48
CA SER A 306 4.55 4.62 -3.62
C SER A 306 3.46 3.98 -4.47
N ILE A 307 3.75 3.42 -5.65
CA ILE A 307 2.72 2.78 -6.47
C ILE A 307 2.18 1.49 -5.80
N GLY A 308 2.92 0.89 -4.87
CA GLY A 308 2.53 -0.37 -4.23
C GLY A 308 2.72 -1.58 -5.15
N ILE A 309 3.75 -1.54 -5.99
CA ILE A 309 4.11 -2.65 -6.88
C ILE A 309 4.61 -3.83 -6.03
N SER A 310 4.30 -5.06 -6.43
CA SER A 310 4.77 -6.33 -5.86
C SER A 310 4.13 -6.76 -4.51
N PHE A 311 3.14 -5.99 -4.02
CA PHE A 311 2.32 -6.35 -2.87
C PHE A 311 1.08 -7.19 -3.23
N GLY A 312 0.81 -7.38 -4.52
CA GLY A 312 -0.33 -8.18 -5.00
C GLY A 312 -1.69 -7.47 -4.88
N SER A 313 -1.79 -6.34 -4.18
CA SER A 313 -3.00 -5.53 -4.06
C SER A 313 -3.55 -5.07 -5.41
N MET A 314 -2.68 -4.63 -6.32
CA MET A 314 -3.08 -4.26 -7.69
C MET A 314 -3.57 -5.46 -8.51
N ILE A 315 -3.00 -6.65 -8.31
CA ILE A 315 -3.46 -7.90 -8.94
C ILE A 315 -4.86 -8.25 -8.42
N SER A 316 -5.05 -8.26 -7.08
CA SER A 316 -6.36 -8.53 -6.47
C SER A 316 -7.42 -7.53 -6.91
N MET A 317 -7.14 -6.22 -6.89
CA MET A 317 -8.10 -5.19 -7.34
C MET A 317 -8.47 -5.34 -8.83
N ALA A 318 -7.50 -5.64 -9.70
CA ALA A 318 -7.74 -5.84 -11.12
C ALA A 318 -8.50 -7.14 -11.44
N SER A 319 -8.43 -8.17 -10.58
CA SER A 319 -9.17 -9.44 -10.76
C SER A 319 -10.70 -9.28 -10.79
N TYR A 320 -11.21 -8.21 -10.18
CA TYR A 320 -12.62 -7.83 -10.16
C TYR A 320 -13.04 -6.90 -11.32
N ASN A 321 -12.15 -6.64 -12.29
CA ASN A 321 -12.51 -5.91 -13.51
C ASN A 321 -13.27 -6.78 -14.51
N LYS A 322 -13.97 -6.10 -15.43
CA LYS A 322 -14.47 -6.72 -16.66
C LYS A 322 -13.27 -7.07 -17.56
N PHE A 323 -13.29 -8.24 -18.19
CA PHE A 323 -12.19 -8.73 -19.04
C PHE A 323 -11.77 -7.73 -20.13
N ASN A 324 -12.74 -7.06 -20.76
CA ASN A 324 -12.52 -6.07 -21.83
C ASN A 324 -12.23 -4.63 -21.33
N ASN A 325 -11.95 -4.42 -20.02
CA ASN A 325 -11.67 -3.08 -19.51
C ASN A 325 -10.27 -2.58 -19.96
N ASN A 326 -10.18 -1.31 -20.36
CA ASN A 326 -8.92 -0.71 -20.83
C ASN A 326 -8.00 -0.35 -19.66
N ILE A 327 -7.26 -1.37 -19.20
CA ILE A 327 -6.26 -1.29 -18.14
C ILE A 327 -5.05 -0.41 -18.48
N LEU A 328 -4.65 -0.30 -19.75
CA LEU A 328 -3.52 0.56 -20.12
C LEU A 328 -3.82 2.03 -19.77
N ARG A 329 -5.02 2.50 -20.10
CA ARG A 329 -5.49 3.83 -19.71
C ARG A 329 -5.60 3.97 -18.19
N ASP A 330 -6.07 2.94 -17.48
CA ASP A 330 -6.17 2.99 -16.01
C ASP A 330 -4.80 3.04 -15.34
N THR A 331 -3.80 2.30 -15.83
CA THR A 331 -2.40 2.39 -15.36
C THR A 331 -1.85 3.80 -15.49
N PHE A 332 -1.99 4.44 -16.66
CA PHE A 332 -1.50 5.82 -16.85
C PHE A 332 -2.18 6.79 -15.88
N ILE A 333 -3.50 6.68 -15.69
CA ILE A 333 -4.24 7.53 -14.75
C ILE A 333 -3.72 7.33 -13.32
N VAL A 334 -3.58 6.09 -12.85
CA VAL A 334 -3.11 5.79 -11.48
C VAL A 334 -1.67 6.27 -11.26
N CYS A 335 -0.75 5.97 -12.18
CA CYS A 335 0.66 6.37 -12.06
C CYS A 335 0.87 7.90 -12.08
N LEU A 336 0.15 8.61 -12.97
CA LEU A 336 0.25 10.06 -13.09
C LEU A 336 -0.43 10.77 -11.90
N ALA A 337 -1.60 10.30 -11.47
CA ALA A 337 -2.25 10.81 -10.25
C ALA A 337 -1.34 10.64 -9.04
N ASN A 338 -0.78 9.44 -8.84
CA ASN A 338 0.14 9.15 -7.73
C ASN A 338 1.34 10.11 -7.65
N SER A 339 1.97 10.35 -8.79
CA SER A 339 3.14 11.23 -8.90
C SER A 339 2.76 12.71 -8.76
N ALA A 340 1.63 13.12 -9.33
CA ALA A 340 1.10 14.48 -9.17
C ALA A 340 0.77 14.77 -7.70
N THR A 341 0.14 13.85 -6.98
CA THR A 341 -0.17 14.04 -5.55
C THR A 341 1.09 14.10 -4.71
N SER A 342 2.12 13.32 -5.03
CA SER A 342 3.44 13.42 -4.38
C SER A 342 4.04 14.82 -4.54
N ILE A 343 3.99 15.39 -5.75
CA ILE A 343 4.50 16.73 -6.04
C ILE A 343 3.67 17.81 -5.32
N VAL A 344 2.33 17.75 -5.39
CA VAL A 344 1.42 18.69 -4.71
C VAL A 344 1.60 18.63 -3.19
N ALA A 345 1.71 17.42 -2.62
CA ALA A 345 2.05 17.25 -1.20
C ALA A 345 3.40 17.88 -0.89
N GLY A 346 4.40 17.76 -1.77
CA GLY A 346 5.69 18.45 -1.62
C GLY A 346 5.57 19.96 -1.45
N PHE A 347 4.75 20.62 -2.26
CA PHE A 347 4.45 22.05 -2.08
C PHE A 347 3.75 22.34 -0.75
N VAL A 348 2.78 21.52 -0.33
CA VAL A 348 2.08 21.68 0.96
C VAL A 348 3.04 21.53 2.15
N ILE A 349 3.90 20.50 2.12
CA ILE A 349 4.93 20.22 3.13
C ILE A 349 5.92 21.37 3.25
N PHE A 350 6.56 21.76 2.14
CA PHE A 350 7.65 22.73 2.22
C PHE A 350 7.18 24.18 2.40
N SER A 351 5.96 24.54 1.97
CA SER A 351 5.38 25.85 2.34
C SER A 351 5.13 25.97 3.85
N ALA A 352 4.66 24.90 4.50
CA ALA A 352 4.50 24.84 5.95
C ALA A 352 5.85 24.86 6.71
N ILE A 353 6.85 24.10 6.24
CA ILE A 353 8.18 24.10 6.87
C ILE A 353 8.87 25.46 6.69
N GLY A 354 8.74 26.11 5.52
CA GLY A 354 9.28 27.46 5.28
C GLY A 354 8.69 28.51 6.21
N TYR A 355 7.39 28.41 6.52
CA TYR A 355 6.74 29.24 7.54
C TYR A 355 7.34 29.04 8.93
N MET A 356 7.55 27.78 9.36
CA MET A 356 8.17 27.50 10.66
C MET A 356 9.63 27.93 10.74
N ALA A 357 10.40 27.74 9.66
CA ALA A 357 11.77 28.22 9.54
C ALA A 357 11.85 29.75 9.75
N HIS A 358 10.94 30.50 9.13
CA HIS A 358 10.85 31.96 9.26
C HIS A 358 10.39 32.42 10.65
N ILE A 359 9.42 31.73 11.30
CA ILE A 359 8.99 32.10 12.66
C ILE A 359 10.09 31.82 13.70
N HIS A 360 10.77 30.68 13.61
CA HIS A 360 11.79 30.29 14.59
C HIS A 360 13.21 30.79 14.25
N ASN A 361 13.40 31.46 13.10
CA ASN A 361 14.71 31.85 12.57
C ASN A 361 15.70 30.68 12.47
N LEU A 362 15.22 29.52 12.01
CA LEU A 362 15.99 28.30 11.83
C LEU A 362 16.13 27.95 10.33
N PRO A 363 17.21 27.29 9.90
CA PRO A 363 17.29 26.78 8.54
C PRO A 363 16.27 25.66 8.31
N VAL A 364 15.77 25.55 7.07
CA VAL A 364 14.75 24.56 6.68
C VAL A 364 15.21 23.11 6.94
N ASP A 365 16.52 22.84 6.85
CA ASP A 365 17.12 21.52 7.07
C ASP A 365 16.97 21.01 8.52
N ASP A 366 17.05 21.89 9.52
CA ASP A 366 16.94 21.50 10.94
C ASP A 366 15.51 21.06 11.33
N ILE A 367 14.51 21.41 10.50
CA ILE A 367 13.08 21.08 10.69
C ILE A 367 12.65 19.92 9.77
N ALA A 368 13.27 19.78 8.59
CA ALA A 368 12.91 18.78 7.59
C ALA A 368 13.32 17.35 7.99
N THR A 369 12.36 16.55 8.46
CA THR A 369 12.53 15.14 8.84
C THR A 369 11.76 14.21 7.90
N ASP A 370 12.03 12.90 7.94
CA ASP A 370 11.29 11.89 7.17
C ASP A 370 10.43 10.97 8.02
N GLY A 371 9.45 10.34 7.38
CA GLY A 371 8.61 9.33 8.04
C GLY A 371 7.65 9.90 9.09
N PRO A 372 7.33 9.14 10.16
CA PRO A 372 6.31 9.53 11.13
C PRO A 372 6.58 10.86 11.85
N GLY A 373 7.83 11.21 12.13
CA GLY A 373 8.19 12.45 12.85
C GLY A 373 7.73 13.72 12.13
N LEU A 374 7.83 13.76 10.80
CA LEU A 374 7.33 14.89 10.00
C LEU A 374 5.82 15.15 10.21
N VAL A 375 5.05 14.08 10.40
CA VAL A 375 3.57 14.13 10.42
C VAL A 375 3.00 14.16 11.84
N PHE A 376 3.69 13.58 12.82
CA PHE A 376 3.26 13.49 14.21
C PHE A 376 4.08 14.36 15.19
N VAL A 377 5.12 15.06 14.71
CA VAL A 377 5.84 16.07 15.50
C VAL A 377 5.88 17.41 14.77
N VAL A 378 6.48 17.46 13.57
CA VAL A 378 6.72 18.74 12.88
C VAL A 378 5.42 19.42 12.48
N TYR A 379 4.50 18.70 11.84
CA TYR A 379 3.20 19.22 11.42
C TYR A 379 2.29 19.67 12.58
N PRO A 380 2.18 18.92 13.70
CA PRO A 380 1.55 19.40 14.92
C PRO A 380 2.07 20.76 15.41
N GLU A 381 3.40 20.97 15.41
CA GLU A 381 4.00 22.25 15.78
C GLU A 381 3.60 23.38 14.80
N VAL A 382 3.59 23.09 13.49
CA VAL A 382 3.08 24.02 12.46
C VAL A 382 1.64 24.45 12.78
N PHE A 383 0.75 23.51 13.07
CA PHE A 383 -0.65 23.84 13.37
C PHE A 383 -0.82 24.62 14.67
N SER A 384 0.03 24.40 15.67
CA SER A 384 0.03 25.17 16.92
C SER A 384 0.34 26.65 16.74
N THR A 385 1.03 27.04 15.66
CA THR A 385 1.36 28.44 15.35
C THR A 385 0.54 29.02 14.19
N MET A 386 -0.15 28.20 13.39
CA MET A 386 -1.01 28.68 12.30
C MET A 386 -2.29 29.36 12.80
N PRO A 387 -2.80 30.38 12.08
CA PRO A 387 -4.13 30.92 12.34
C PRO A 387 -5.20 29.84 12.09
N PHE A 388 -6.22 29.79 12.94
CA PHE A 388 -7.27 28.76 12.92
C PHE A 388 -6.74 27.32 13.07
N SER A 389 -5.78 27.12 13.97
CA SER A 389 -5.20 25.81 14.35
C SER A 389 -6.24 24.67 14.49
N GLN A 390 -7.37 24.96 15.14
CA GLN A 390 -8.49 24.03 15.38
C GLN A 390 -9.29 23.63 14.13
N LEU A 391 -9.07 24.29 13.00
CA LEU A 391 -9.58 23.87 11.69
C LEU A 391 -8.56 22.97 10.97
N TRP A 392 -7.30 23.40 10.92
CA TRP A 392 -6.28 22.74 10.11
C TRP A 392 -5.82 21.40 10.68
N ALA A 393 -5.64 21.29 12.01
CA ALA A 393 -5.22 20.05 12.65
C ALA A 393 -6.21 18.88 12.40
N PRO A 394 -7.52 18.97 12.72
CA PRO A 394 -8.43 17.84 12.49
C PRO A 394 -8.60 17.52 11.00
N LEU A 395 -8.62 18.52 10.11
CA LEU A 395 -8.68 18.28 8.65
C LEU A 395 -7.45 17.50 8.14
N PHE A 396 -6.26 17.83 8.62
CA PHE A 396 -5.03 17.10 8.28
C PHE A 396 -5.06 15.66 8.83
N PHE A 397 -5.49 15.44 10.06
CA PHE A 397 -5.59 14.07 10.60
C PHE A 397 -6.68 13.23 9.92
N ILE A 398 -7.81 13.82 9.50
CA ILE A 398 -8.80 13.12 8.66
C ILE A 398 -8.20 12.77 7.29
N MET A 399 -7.42 13.67 6.67
CA MET A 399 -6.70 13.38 5.43
C MET A 399 -5.75 12.18 5.60
N LEU A 400 -4.93 12.17 6.65
CA LEU A 400 -4.01 11.04 6.93
C LEU A 400 -4.76 9.73 7.16
N LEU A 401 -5.90 9.77 7.84
CA LEU A 401 -6.75 8.59 8.03
C LEU A 401 -7.30 8.07 6.71
N CYS A 402 -7.75 8.94 5.81
CA CYS A 402 -8.20 8.53 4.47
C CYS A 402 -7.05 7.88 3.67
N LEU A 403 -5.87 8.51 3.64
CA LEU A 403 -4.67 7.97 2.96
C LEU A 403 -4.20 6.62 3.54
N GLY A 404 -4.29 6.45 4.85
CA GLY A 404 -3.97 5.19 5.53
C GLY A 404 -5.02 4.10 5.28
N LEU A 405 -6.30 4.47 5.34
CA LEU A 405 -7.44 3.57 5.15
C LEU A 405 -7.46 2.99 3.73
N ASP A 406 -7.10 3.79 2.74
CA ASP A 406 -7.08 3.36 1.34
C ASP A 406 -5.95 2.37 1.05
N SER A 407 -4.78 2.59 1.68
CA SER A 407 -3.71 1.58 1.69
C SER A 407 -4.17 0.29 2.38
N GLN A 408 -4.90 0.42 3.49
CA GLN A 408 -5.33 -0.71 4.32
C GLN A 408 -6.32 -1.65 3.64
N PHE A 409 -7.40 -1.12 3.06
CA PHE A 409 -8.40 -2.00 2.47
C PHE A 409 -7.86 -2.83 1.31
N ALA A 410 -6.91 -2.31 0.53
CA ALA A 410 -6.28 -3.06 -0.55
C ALA A 410 -5.26 -4.09 -0.07
N MET A 411 -4.65 -3.92 1.12
CA MET A 411 -3.81 -4.96 1.75
C MET A 411 -4.65 -6.09 2.37
N VAL A 412 -5.74 -5.77 3.06
CA VAL A 412 -6.66 -6.79 3.60
C VAL A 412 -7.34 -7.58 2.47
N GLU A 413 -7.72 -6.91 1.39
CA GLU A 413 -8.31 -7.56 0.20
C GLU A 413 -7.38 -8.61 -0.44
N VAL A 414 -6.05 -8.48 -0.33
CA VAL A 414 -5.10 -9.52 -0.78
C VAL A 414 -5.26 -10.81 0.02
N ALA A 415 -5.31 -10.70 1.36
CA ALA A 415 -5.48 -11.86 2.24
C ALA A 415 -6.88 -12.49 2.09
N VAL A 416 -7.93 -11.67 2.03
CA VAL A 416 -9.30 -12.13 1.78
C VAL A 416 -9.41 -12.84 0.42
N THR A 417 -8.87 -12.23 -0.64
CA THR A 417 -8.88 -12.83 -1.99
C THR A 417 -8.12 -14.16 -2.01
N PHE A 418 -6.94 -14.24 -1.37
CA PHE A 418 -6.17 -15.48 -1.30
C PHE A 418 -6.96 -16.63 -0.64
N ILE A 419 -7.60 -16.36 0.50
CA ILE A 419 -8.40 -17.35 1.23
C ILE A 419 -9.63 -17.76 0.42
N MET A 420 -10.33 -16.79 -0.21
CA MET A 420 -11.50 -17.05 -1.05
C MET A 420 -11.15 -17.89 -2.28
N ASP A 421 -10.12 -17.52 -3.03
CA ASP A 421 -9.74 -18.21 -4.27
C ASP A 421 -9.16 -19.62 -4.01
N GLY A 422 -8.45 -19.83 -2.90
CA GLY A 422 -7.82 -21.12 -2.58
C GLY A 422 -8.69 -22.07 -1.77
N PHE A 423 -9.45 -21.55 -0.80
CA PHE A 423 -10.17 -22.35 0.19
C PHE A 423 -11.67 -22.03 0.25
N GLY A 424 -12.18 -21.08 -0.53
CA GLY A 424 -13.57 -20.62 -0.50
C GLY A 424 -14.59 -21.76 -0.58
N LYS A 425 -14.40 -22.72 -1.50
CA LYS A 425 -15.31 -23.89 -1.65
C LYS A 425 -15.43 -24.76 -0.38
N LYS A 426 -14.41 -24.77 0.49
CA LYS A 426 -14.41 -25.48 1.78
C LYS A 426 -14.88 -24.60 2.94
N ILE A 427 -14.52 -23.32 2.93
CA ILE A 427 -14.75 -22.37 4.04
C ILE A 427 -16.13 -21.71 3.97
N LEU A 428 -16.64 -21.40 2.78
CA LEU A 428 -17.91 -20.70 2.59
C LEU A 428 -19.12 -21.48 3.16
N PRO A 429 -19.22 -22.82 3.03
CA PRO A 429 -20.28 -23.60 3.71
C PRO A 429 -20.18 -23.56 5.24
N ILE A 430 -18.96 -23.44 5.80
CA ILE A 430 -18.71 -23.41 7.25
C ILE A 430 -19.10 -22.04 7.83
N PHE A 431 -18.60 -20.97 7.23
CA PHE A 431 -18.83 -19.60 7.69
C PHE A 431 -20.20 -19.06 7.29
N LYS A 432 -20.87 -19.66 6.28
CA LYS A 432 -22.20 -19.28 5.73
C LYS A 432 -22.30 -17.88 5.10
N ARG A 433 -21.36 -16.98 5.39
CA ARG A 433 -21.34 -15.56 4.97
C ARG A 433 -19.90 -15.09 4.75
N LYS A 434 -19.63 -14.43 3.63
CA LYS A 434 -18.31 -13.90 3.28
C LYS A 434 -17.83 -12.82 4.27
N GLU A 435 -18.79 -12.07 4.83
CA GLU A 435 -18.58 -11.02 5.82
C GLU A 435 -17.83 -11.55 7.06
N LEU A 436 -18.08 -12.79 7.46
CA LEU A 436 -17.43 -13.41 8.62
C LEU A 436 -15.99 -13.86 8.34
N ILE A 437 -15.66 -14.18 7.07
CA ILE A 437 -14.28 -14.44 6.65
C ILE A 437 -13.48 -13.14 6.71
N VAL A 438 -14.06 -12.04 6.22
CA VAL A 438 -13.46 -10.70 6.31
C VAL A 438 -13.26 -10.28 7.78
N LEU A 439 -14.25 -10.52 8.64
CA LEU A 439 -14.13 -10.28 10.08
C LEU A 439 -13.01 -11.10 10.72
N ALA A 440 -12.88 -12.39 10.37
CA ALA A 440 -11.82 -13.25 10.87
C ALA A 440 -10.42 -12.76 10.44
N VAL A 441 -10.25 -12.33 9.19
CA VAL A 441 -8.99 -11.74 8.70
C VAL A 441 -8.66 -10.43 9.43
N CYS A 442 -9.64 -9.54 9.64
CA CYS A 442 -9.43 -8.32 10.44
C CYS A 442 -9.11 -8.64 11.90
N SER A 443 -9.75 -9.66 12.48
CA SER A 443 -9.54 -10.04 13.89
C SER A 443 -8.15 -10.65 14.09
N PHE A 444 -7.68 -11.48 13.16
CA PHE A 444 -6.31 -12.00 13.20
C PHE A 444 -5.26 -10.89 13.03
N GLY A 445 -5.53 -9.92 12.15
CA GLY A 445 -4.67 -8.75 11.94
C GLY A 445 -4.63 -7.83 13.16
N PHE A 446 -5.75 -7.69 13.87
CA PHE A 446 -5.82 -7.02 15.16
C PHE A 446 -4.97 -7.73 16.22
N LEU A 447 -5.06 -9.05 16.35
CA LEU A 447 -4.27 -9.82 17.31
C LEU A 447 -2.75 -9.70 17.04
N LEU A 448 -2.33 -9.77 15.78
CA LEU A 448 -0.94 -9.49 15.37
C LEU A 448 -0.56 -8.01 15.53
N GLY A 449 -1.55 -7.11 15.65
CA GLY A 449 -1.38 -5.69 15.92
C GLY A 449 -1.10 -5.35 17.39
N ILE A 450 -1.54 -6.19 18.34
CA ILE A 450 -1.40 -5.92 19.80
C ILE A 450 0.05 -5.70 20.25
N PRO A 451 1.07 -6.46 19.78
CA PRO A 451 2.46 -6.18 20.13
C PRO A 451 2.90 -4.75 19.78
N HIS A 452 2.38 -4.17 18.69
CA HIS A 452 2.78 -2.85 18.20
C HIS A 452 2.26 -1.66 19.01
N ILE A 453 1.34 -1.87 19.96
CA ILE A 453 0.78 -0.85 20.87
C ILE A 453 1.25 -1.00 22.32
N THR A 454 2.27 -1.83 22.54
CA THR A 454 3.08 -1.78 23.77
C THR A 454 3.97 -0.54 23.74
N ARG A 455 4.32 -0.01 24.92
CA ARG A 455 5.19 1.19 25.12
C ARG A 455 6.52 1.16 24.36
N TYR A 456 6.92 -0.03 23.93
CA TYR A 456 8.22 -0.31 23.35
C TYR A 456 8.25 -0.29 21.79
N CYS A 457 7.15 -0.59 21.10
CA CYS A 457 7.26 -1.04 19.70
C CYS A 457 7.57 0.05 18.65
N VAL A 458 7.61 1.33 19.02
CA VAL A 458 8.02 2.42 18.10
C VAL A 458 9.45 2.21 17.59
N LEU A 459 10.30 1.61 18.43
CA LEU A 459 11.68 1.30 18.09
C LEU A 459 11.77 0.18 17.02
N THR A 460 10.95 -0.87 17.05
CA THR A 460 11.08 -1.99 16.08
C THR A 460 10.69 -1.61 14.64
N VAL A 461 10.14 -0.41 14.41
CA VAL A 461 9.43 -0.02 13.20
C VAL A 461 10.32 0.57 12.09
N GLU A 462 11.46 1.19 12.41
CA GLU A 462 12.37 1.74 11.38
C GLU A 462 13.22 0.65 10.69
N ILE A 463 13.42 -0.49 11.37
CA ILE A 463 14.17 -1.66 10.87
C ILE A 463 13.42 -2.36 9.72
N LEU A 464 12.09 -2.24 9.66
CA LEU A 464 11.24 -2.89 8.66
C LEU A 464 11.32 -2.28 7.25
N ARG A 465 12.17 -1.27 7.01
CA ARG A 465 12.19 -0.48 5.76
C ARG A 465 13.29 -0.81 4.74
N LEU A 466 14.23 -1.73 5.01
CA LEU A 466 15.35 -2.01 4.10
C LEU A 466 15.33 -3.39 3.38
N SER A 467 14.73 -4.43 3.95
CA SER A 467 14.82 -5.80 3.40
C SER A 467 13.79 -6.15 2.32
N ILE A 468 12.67 -5.44 2.27
CA ILE A 468 11.49 -5.78 1.44
C ILE A 468 11.71 -5.53 -0.07
N MET A 469 12.74 -4.76 -0.45
CA MET A 469 12.94 -4.30 -1.85
C MET A 469 13.64 -5.31 -2.78
N VAL A 470 14.11 -6.44 -2.25
CA VAL A 470 15.09 -7.33 -2.93
C VAL A 470 14.44 -8.50 -3.69
N GLU A 471 13.21 -8.86 -3.36
CA GLU A 471 12.73 -10.23 -3.58
C GLU A 471 12.08 -10.50 -4.98
N LYS A 472 11.56 -9.48 -5.68
CA LYS A 472 10.43 -9.72 -6.61
C LYS A 472 10.64 -9.44 -8.11
N MET A 473 10.70 -10.56 -8.85
CA MET A 473 9.92 -10.89 -10.08
C MET A 473 10.48 -10.70 -11.51
N LEU A 474 10.15 -11.71 -12.34
CA LEU A 474 10.37 -11.88 -13.79
C LEU A 474 9.24 -12.83 -14.32
N GLY A 475 8.73 -12.79 -15.56
CA GLY A 475 8.79 -11.77 -16.61
C GLY A 475 8.49 -12.29 -18.04
N LYS A 476 7.87 -11.44 -18.88
CA LYS A 476 7.86 -11.41 -20.38
C LYS A 476 6.86 -12.29 -21.17
N LYS A 477 6.48 -12.02 -22.45
CA LYS A 477 6.83 -10.96 -23.46
C LYS A 477 5.58 -10.37 -24.22
N PRO A 478 4.99 -9.23 -23.80
CA PRO A 478 4.21 -8.32 -24.67
C PRO A 478 5.12 -7.28 -25.36
N ASN A 479 4.61 -6.29 -26.10
CA ASN A 479 5.30 -5.48 -27.15
C ASN A 479 6.65 -4.76 -26.82
N LEU A 480 7.46 -4.41 -27.84
CA LEU A 480 8.92 -4.11 -27.78
C LEU A 480 9.38 -3.12 -26.70
N PHE A 481 8.75 -1.95 -26.55
CA PHE A 481 9.11 -0.97 -25.52
C PHE A 481 9.04 -1.58 -24.10
N PHE A 482 7.94 -2.29 -23.81
CA PHE A 482 7.77 -3.02 -22.56
C PHE A 482 8.73 -4.22 -22.46
N ARG A 483 9.11 -4.87 -23.57
CA ARG A 483 10.16 -5.92 -23.58
C ARG A 483 11.49 -5.38 -23.08
N VAL A 484 11.95 -4.24 -23.61
CA VAL A 484 13.28 -3.68 -23.28
C VAL A 484 13.36 -3.31 -21.80
N CYS A 485 12.38 -2.56 -21.30
CA CYS A 485 12.31 -2.15 -19.89
C CYS A 485 12.38 -3.37 -18.95
N TRP A 486 11.55 -4.40 -19.19
CA TRP A 486 11.53 -5.62 -18.38
C TRP A 486 12.67 -6.62 -18.66
N GLN A 487 13.56 -6.40 -19.65
CA GLN A 487 14.66 -7.35 -19.93
C GLN A 487 15.97 -6.98 -19.27
N PHE A 488 16.33 -5.71 -19.38
CA PHE A 488 17.67 -5.24 -19.09
C PHE A 488 17.60 -4.19 -18.00
N LEU A 489 16.71 -3.20 -18.17
CA LEU A 489 16.68 -2.05 -17.29
C LEU A 489 16.17 -2.39 -15.88
N SER A 490 14.97 -2.98 -15.73
CA SER A 490 14.47 -3.34 -14.39
C SER A 490 15.38 -4.34 -13.66
N PRO A 491 15.90 -5.43 -14.28
CA PRO A 491 16.80 -6.35 -13.59
C PRO A 491 18.16 -5.73 -13.22
N MET A 492 18.78 -4.94 -14.11
CA MET A 492 20.06 -4.26 -13.78
C MET A 492 19.87 -3.19 -12.71
N LEU A 493 18.74 -2.48 -12.71
CA LEU A 493 18.40 -1.49 -11.68
C LEU A 493 18.21 -2.16 -10.31
N VAL A 494 17.39 -3.22 -10.24
CA VAL A 494 17.15 -3.95 -8.98
C VAL A 494 18.43 -4.60 -8.46
N LEU A 495 19.26 -5.16 -9.34
CA LEU A 495 20.59 -5.67 -8.97
C LEU A 495 21.52 -4.55 -8.49
N GLY A 496 21.50 -3.38 -9.12
CA GLY A 496 22.26 -2.20 -8.70
C GLY A 496 21.82 -1.67 -7.33
N ILE A 497 20.51 -1.63 -7.06
CA ILE A 497 19.93 -1.30 -5.75
C ILE A 497 20.38 -2.31 -4.69
N LEU A 498 20.30 -3.61 -5.00
CA LEU A 498 20.73 -4.70 -4.10
C LEU A 498 22.21 -4.59 -3.75
N ILE A 499 23.07 -4.46 -4.75
CA ILE A 499 24.52 -4.30 -4.57
C ILE A 499 24.81 -3.04 -3.75
N SER A 500 24.21 -1.91 -4.09
CA SER A 500 24.38 -0.65 -3.36
C SER A 500 23.91 -0.76 -1.89
N SER A 501 22.84 -1.49 -1.62
CA SER A 501 22.31 -1.72 -0.27
C SER A 501 23.22 -2.63 0.58
N ILE A 502 23.83 -3.65 -0.04
CA ILE A 502 24.80 -4.53 0.65
C ILE A 502 26.08 -3.76 0.98
N PHE A 503 26.63 -2.99 0.02
CA PHE A 503 27.86 -2.21 0.23
C PHE A 503 27.69 -1.03 1.18
N GLN A 504 26.47 -0.52 1.37
CA GLN A 504 26.15 0.61 2.26
C GLN A 504 25.34 0.19 3.50
N TYR A 505 25.43 -1.09 3.92
CA TYR A 505 24.76 -1.53 5.14
C TYR A 505 25.27 -0.77 6.37
N THR A 506 24.37 -0.03 7.03
CA THR A 506 24.62 0.61 8.33
C THR A 506 23.72 0.01 9.40
N PRO A 507 24.22 -0.23 10.63
CA PRO A 507 23.39 -0.67 11.76
C PRO A 507 22.19 0.24 11.98
N ALA A 508 21.08 -0.33 12.43
CA ALA A 508 19.85 0.42 12.65
C ALA A 508 20.03 1.48 13.76
N ARG A 509 19.31 2.61 13.63
CA ARG A 509 19.30 3.70 14.61
C ARG A 509 17.91 4.30 14.76
N TYR A 510 17.59 4.78 15.96
CA TYR A 510 16.39 5.59 16.24
C TYR A 510 16.83 6.98 16.68
N GLY A 511 16.39 8.00 15.95
CA GLY A 511 16.85 9.38 16.14
C GLY A 511 18.37 9.53 16.02
N LYS A 512 18.95 10.48 16.76
CA LYS A 512 20.40 10.78 16.73
C LYS A 512 21.23 9.95 17.74
N SER A 513 20.60 9.33 18.74
CA SER A 513 21.28 8.82 19.94
C SER A 513 21.16 7.32 20.22
N TYR A 514 20.21 6.59 19.63
CA TYR A 514 19.99 5.18 19.94
C TYR A 514 20.41 4.25 18.80
N THR A 515 21.23 3.24 19.12
CA THR A 515 21.66 2.15 18.22
C THR A 515 21.12 0.82 18.73
N TYR A 516 20.63 -0.04 17.85
CA TYR A 516 20.04 -1.32 18.26
C TYR A 516 21.10 -2.34 18.68
N PRO A 517 20.80 -3.22 19.66
CA PRO A 517 21.64 -4.36 19.98
C PRO A 517 21.55 -5.41 18.87
N PHE A 518 22.65 -6.11 18.63
CA PHE A 518 22.79 -7.11 17.55
C PHE A 518 21.66 -8.15 17.50
N TRP A 519 21.16 -8.60 18.65
CA TRP A 519 20.07 -9.58 18.70
C TRP A 519 18.75 -9.05 18.08
N ALA A 520 18.48 -7.74 18.19
CA ALA A 520 17.31 -7.12 17.57
C ALA A 520 17.47 -7.02 16.05
N GLU A 521 18.70 -6.84 15.55
CA GLU A 521 19.00 -6.92 14.12
C GLU A 521 18.76 -8.34 13.59
N VAL A 522 19.18 -9.38 14.32
CA VAL A 522 18.91 -10.79 13.99
C VAL A 522 17.40 -11.09 13.94
N VAL A 523 16.61 -10.54 14.86
CA VAL A 523 15.13 -10.64 14.81
C VAL A 523 14.57 -9.96 13.56
N GLY A 524 15.09 -8.78 13.17
CA GLY A 524 14.73 -8.10 11.93
C GLY A 524 15.04 -8.93 10.67
N TRP A 525 16.20 -9.59 10.63
CA TRP A 525 16.55 -10.53 9.57
C TRP A 525 15.62 -11.74 9.52
N PHE A 526 15.27 -12.32 10.67
CA PHE A 526 14.34 -13.46 10.73
C PHE A 526 12.94 -13.08 10.21
N ILE A 527 12.39 -11.95 10.66
CA ILE A 527 11.09 -11.44 10.17
C ILE A 527 11.13 -11.20 8.65
N SER A 528 12.26 -10.73 8.12
CA SER A 528 12.45 -10.55 6.68
C SER A 528 12.48 -11.87 5.90
N LEU A 529 13.07 -12.93 6.48
CA LEU A 529 13.11 -14.27 5.90
C LEU A 529 11.75 -14.97 5.91
N VAL A 530 10.87 -14.69 6.90
CA VAL A 530 9.51 -15.26 6.98
C VAL A 530 8.67 -14.99 5.72
N SER A 531 8.91 -13.87 5.02
CA SER A 531 8.33 -13.62 3.70
C SER A 531 9.06 -14.30 2.55
N ILE A 532 10.40 -14.19 2.52
CA ILE A 532 11.22 -14.63 1.37
C ILE A 532 11.23 -16.16 1.23
N ILE A 533 11.15 -16.90 2.34
CA ILE A 533 11.29 -18.36 2.37
C ILE A 533 10.20 -19.09 1.56
N TRP A 534 9.05 -18.45 1.32
CA TRP A 534 7.97 -19.03 0.52
C TRP A 534 8.31 -19.16 -0.97
N ILE A 535 9.26 -18.38 -1.51
CA ILE A 535 9.72 -18.54 -2.89
C ILE A 535 10.42 -19.90 -3.11
N PRO A 536 11.54 -20.22 -2.42
CA PRO A 536 12.19 -21.51 -2.59
C PRO A 536 11.32 -22.67 -2.09
N LEU A 537 10.56 -22.51 -1.00
CA LEU A 537 9.66 -23.57 -0.53
C LEU A 537 8.54 -23.85 -1.52
N GLY A 538 7.93 -22.83 -2.13
CA GLY A 538 6.89 -23.01 -3.15
C GLY A 538 7.44 -23.67 -4.41
N ALA A 539 8.63 -23.29 -4.85
CA ALA A 539 9.30 -23.92 -5.98
C ALA A 539 9.66 -25.39 -5.69
N LEU A 540 10.22 -25.70 -4.52
CA LEU A 540 10.57 -27.05 -4.10
C LEU A 540 9.33 -27.94 -3.92
N HIS A 541 8.26 -27.41 -3.33
CA HIS A 541 6.99 -28.13 -3.21
C HIS A 541 6.46 -28.53 -4.58
N GLU A 542 6.37 -27.58 -5.53
CA GLU A 542 5.83 -27.85 -6.86
C GLU A 542 6.71 -28.85 -7.65
N LEU A 543 8.03 -28.76 -7.53
CA LEU A 543 8.98 -29.73 -8.09
C LEU A 543 8.83 -31.13 -7.48
N TRP A 544 8.45 -31.25 -6.21
CA TRP A 544 8.26 -32.55 -5.53
C TRP A 544 6.87 -33.15 -5.81
N THR A 545 5.82 -32.33 -5.96
CA THR A 545 4.47 -32.82 -6.25
C THR A 545 4.20 -33.10 -7.74
N THR A 546 5.07 -32.66 -8.66
CA THR A 546 4.89 -32.93 -10.10
C THR A 546 5.48 -34.29 -10.46
N GLU A 547 4.64 -35.23 -10.92
CA GLU A 547 5.10 -36.55 -11.37
C GLU A 547 5.92 -36.44 -12.67
N GLY A 548 7.18 -36.91 -12.63
CA GLY A 548 8.07 -36.97 -13.79
C GLY A 548 9.55 -36.85 -13.42
N SER A 549 10.43 -36.95 -14.42
CA SER A 549 11.86 -36.64 -14.22
C SER A 549 12.09 -35.13 -14.09
N MET A 550 13.12 -34.71 -13.34
CA MET A 550 13.49 -33.28 -13.18
C MET A 550 13.64 -32.54 -14.51
N LEU A 551 14.08 -33.23 -15.57
CA LEU A 551 14.19 -32.67 -16.91
C LEU A 551 12.82 -32.49 -17.58
N GLN A 552 11.88 -33.43 -17.41
CA GLN A 552 10.51 -33.31 -17.90
C GLN A 552 9.74 -32.22 -17.16
N VAL A 553 9.81 -32.14 -15.82
CA VAL A 553 9.13 -31.11 -15.02
C VAL A 553 9.59 -29.71 -15.45
N CYS A 554 10.91 -29.50 -15.55
CA CYS A 554 11.49 -28.26 -16.09
C CYS A 554 11.06 -27.99 -17.54
N THR A 555 10.92 -29.01 -18.39
CA THR A 555 10.55 -28.83 -19.80
C THR A 555 9.06 -28.51 -19.97
N VAL A 556 8.16 -29.14 -19.21
CA VAL A 556 6.72 -28.80 -19.17
C VAL A 556 6.53 -27.36 -18.70
N HIS A 557 7.21 -26.96 -17.62
CA HIS A 557 7.14 -25.59 -17.11
C HIS A 557 7.72 -24.56 -18.10
N LYS A 558 8.81 -24.92 -18.80
CA LYS A 558 9.37 -24.12 -19.89
C LYS A 558 8.38 -23.99 -21.06
N HIS A 559 7.65 -25.05 -21.41
CA HIS A 559 6.64 -25.01 -22.47
C HIS A 559 5.44 -24.13 -22.10
N SER A 560 4.90 -24.24 -20.88
CA SER A 560 3.85 -23.34 -20.38
C SER A 560 4.27 -21.88 -20.38
N LEU A 561 5.49 -21.57 -19.90
CA LEU A 561 6.05 -20.22 -20.02
C LEU A 561 6.06 -19.78 -21.49
N TYR A 562 6.68 -20.56 -22.39
CA TYR A 562 6.77 -20.23 -23.81
C TYR A 562 5.41 -20.03 -24.48
N GLN A 563 4.39 -20.81 -24.10
CA GLN A 563 3.05 -20.74 -24.69
C GLN A 563 2.31 -19.47 -24.26
N TYR A 564 2.36 -19.07 -22.99
CA TYR A 564 1.87 -17.75 -22.56
C TYR A 564 2.73 -16.58 -23.10
N LEU A 565 4.04 -16.79 -23.29
CA LEU A 565 4.97 -15.85 -23.91
C LEU A 565 4.68 -15.58 -25.41
N PHE A 566 4.16 -16.58 -26.15
CA PHE A 566 3.97 -16.51 -27.60
C PHE A 566 2.51 -16.43 -28.08
N CYS A 567 1.50 -16.86 -27.31
CA CYS A 567 0.09 -16.63 -27.69
C CYS A 567 -0.25 -15.13 -27.82
N PHE A 568 0.42 -14.25 -27.05
CA PHE A 568 0.37 -12.79 -27.22
C PHE A 568 0.94 -12.26 -28.56
N SER A 569 1.51 -13.14 -29.40
CA SER A 569 2.07 -12.80 -30.72
C SER A 569 1.24 -13.33 -31.91
N MET A 570 0.12 -14.03 -31.65
CA MET A 570 -0.80 -14.51 -32.68
C MET A 570 -2.28 -14.20 -32.36
N SER A 571 -2.57 -12.93 -32.08
CA SER A 571 -3.81 -12.33 -32.57
C SER A 571 -3.43 -11.30 -33.63
N LYS A 572 -3.83 -11.55 -34.87
CA LYS A 572 -4.10 -10.46 -35.81
C LYS A 572 -5.38 -9.73 -35.37
#